data_AF-A0A1B8DU90-F1
#
_entry.id   AF-A0A1B8DU90-F1
#
_cell.length_a   1.000
_cell.length_b   1.000
_cell.length_c   1.000
_cell.angle_alpha   90.00
_cell.angle_beta   90.00
_cell.angle_gamma   90.00
#
_symmetry.space_group_name_H-M   'P 1'
#
loop_
_entity.id
_entity.type
_entity.pdbx_description
1 polymer ?
#
loop_
_entity_poly.entity_id
_entity_poly.type
_entity_poly.pdbx_seq_one_letter_code
_entity_poly.pdbx_strand_id
1 'polypeptide(L)'
;MESVRLREQVGSCARARWLEYELNGAPLRTRGGTSPGNTAHDYLKALANNQIKWLGQHVVQRPPTDIFKASDAQKSPDAHVALYNKYLAISPYIFPEDKSMSRSTLWHWDMHASNIFVEDDRITSLIDWQSTWAGPLFLQYCYPKLVDYSGEVMLKPPEDYKVMEESDKTRVKDQVERSIVQFLYEIETKKQNPLLVRVNDTPQGTTRRRTVEFAEDTWDGDILPFRQCLIRLERFVSPAFHLENPAHKRHLGIRMKWALMFLALSIFQRKIYRTICVMARDGTSRPTSGMD
;
A
#
# COMPACT_ATOMS: atom_id res chain seq x y z
N MET A 1 18.27 21.16 -1.02
CA MET A 1 18.94 19.88 -0.74
C MET A 1 19.00 19.58 0.76
N GLU A 2 19.44 20.52 1.60
CA GLU A 2 19.56 20.30 3.06
C GLU A 2 18.22 20.10 3.78
N SER A 3 17.17 20.82 3.39
CA SER A 3 15.83 20.66 3.96
C SER A 3 15.13 19.34 3.58
N VAL A 4 15.55 18.70 2.48
CA VAL A 4 15.02 17.38 2.03
C VAL A 4 15.70 16.27 2.84
N ARG A 5 17.03 16.34 3.03
CA ARG A 5 17.77 15.40 3.88
C ARG A 5 17.32 15.40 5.34
N LEU A 6 17.10 16.59 5.92
CA LEU A 6 16.57 16.70 7.29
C LEU A 6 15.14 16.14 7.44
N ARG A 7 14.38 15.98 6.35
CA ARG A 7 12.98 15.48 6.36
C ARG A 7 12.85 14.00 6.08
N GLU A 8 13.65 13.45 5.17
CA GLU A 8 13.91 12.01 5.13
C GLU A 8 14.31 11.54 6.53
N GLN A 9 15.10 12.34 7.26
CA GLN A 9 15.45 12.08 8.64
C GLN A 9 14.24 12.13 9.60
N VAL A 10 13.23 12.98 9.40
CA VAL A 10 12.02 13.04 10.26
C VAL A 10 11.11 11.83 10.06
N GLY A 11 10.79 11.47 8.80
CA GLY A 11 10.04 10.26 8.47
C GLY A 11 10.80 9.00 8.87
N SER A 12 12.11 8.97 8.59
CA SER A 12 13.03 7.93 9.04
C SER A 12 13.12 7.85 10.56
N CYS A 13 13.07 8.96 11.31
CA CYS A 13 13.07 8.95 12.78
C CYS A 13 11.78 8.36 13.36
N ALA A 14 10.61 8.64 12.78
CA ALA A 14 9.35 8.01 13.22
C ALA A 14 9.38 6.49 12.92
N ARG A 15 9.87 6.10 11.74
CA ARG A 15 10.06 4.71 11.33
C ARG A 15 11.13 3.98 12.19
N ALA A 16 12.20 4.68 12.59
CA ALA A 16 13.28 4.15 13.42
C ALA A 16 12.82 3.91 14.87
N ARG A 17 12.10 4.87 15.48
CA ARG A 17 11.52 4.68 16.83
C ARG A 17 10.55 3.50 16.89
N TRP A 18 9.80 3.25 15.80
CA TRP A 18 8.94 2.08 15.68
C TRP A 18 9.74 0.77 15.67
N LEU A 19 10.81 0.71 14.89
CA LEU A 19 11.68 -0.46 14.80
C LEU A 19 12.39 -0.76 16.13
N GLU A 20 12.85 0.27 16.85
CA GLU A 20 13.49 0.13 18.17
C GLU A 20 12.54 -0.46 19.22
N TYR A 21 11.24 -0.14 19.20
CA TYR A 21 10.27 -0.72 20.12
C TYR A 21 10.11 -2.23 19.93
N GLU A 22 10.00 -2.69 18.68
CA GLU A 22 9.76 -4.10 18.35
C GLU A 22 10.99 -4.98 18.61
N LEU A 23 12.19 -4.47 18.30
CA LEU A 23 13.45 -5.19 18.57
C LEU A 23 13.71 -5.36 20.07
N ASN A 24 13.24 -4.43 20.90
CA ASN A 24 13.48 -4.45 22.34
C ASN A 24 12.43 -5.20 23.16
N GLY A 25 11.32 -5.65 22.55
CA GLY A 25 10.29 -6.50 23.18
C GLY A 25 9.67 -5.93 24.46
N ALA A 26 8.36 -5.67 24.48
CA ALA A 26 7.71 -5.31 25.74
C ALA A 26 7.73 -6.49 26.76
N PRO A 27 8.04 -6.30 28.06
CA PRO A 27 8.84 -5.25 28.71
C PRO A 27 10.01 -5.83 29.54
N LEU A 28 11.15 -5.10 29.61
CA LEU A 28 11.89 -5.04 30.88
C LEU A 28 11.18 -4.01 31.76
N ARG A 29 10.56 -4.49 32.85
CA ARG A 29 10.02 -3.65 33.92
C ARG A 29 11.10 -2.68 34.40
N THR A 30 10.93 -1.39 34.10
CA THR A 30 11.51 -0.31 34.91
C THR A 30 10.37 0.46 35.55
N ARG A 31 10.43 0.55 36.89
CA ARG A 31 9.52 1.32 37.75
C ARG A 31 9.26 2.70 37.16
N GLY A 32 7.98 3.04 36.98
CA GLY A 32 7.47 4.41 37.00
C GLY A 32 7.87 5.30 35.82
N GLY A 33 7.37 5.00 34.61
CA GLY A 33 7.39 5.93 33.49
C GLY A 33 7.04 5.25 32.17
N THR A 34 5.83 5.48 31.65
CA THR A 34 5.46 5.09 30.28
C THR A 34 6.26 5.91 29.29
N SER A 35 7.20 5.28 28.59
CA SER A 35 7.87 5.91 27.45
C SER A 35 6.87 6.10 26.30
N PRO A 36 6.85 7.25 25.60
CA PRO A 36 5.88 7.55 24.55
C PRO A 36 6.31 6.93 23.22
N GLY A 37 5.90 5.69 22.91
CA GLY A 37 6.27 5.08 21.63
C GLY A 37 5.98 3.58 21.43
N ASN A 38 4.96 3.01 22.06
CA ASN A 38 4.86 1.55 22.23
C ASN A 38 3.71 0.88 21.44
N THR A 39 3.03 1.60 20.55
CA THR A 39 1.89 1.08 19.77
C THR A 39 1.80 1.70 18.39
N ALA A 40 1.14 1.04 17.44
CA ALA A 40 0.97 1.57 16.08
C ALA A 40 0.30 2.95 16.11
N HIS A 41 -0.55 3.23 17.11
CA HIS A 41 -1.11 4.56 17.34
C HIS A 41 -0.08 5.59 17.81
N ASP A 42 0.92 5.18 18.61
CA ASP A 42 2.00 6.08 19.02
C ASP A 42 2.89 6.44 17.84
N TYR A 43 3.07 5.56 16.85
CA TYR A 43 3.70 5.91 15.57
C TYR A 43 2.97 7.07 14.88
N LEU A 44 1.64 7.01 14.77
CA LEU A 44 0.84 8.09 14.16
C LEU A 44 1.00 9.40 14.92
N LYS A 45 0.94 9.37 16.26
CA LYS A 45 1.15 10.56 17.09
C LYS A 45 2.56 11.12 16.93
N ALA A 46 3.57 10.27 16.95
CA ALA A 46 4.96 10.67 16.77
C ALA A 46 5.18 11.31 15.40
N LEU A 47 4.61 10.73 14.33
CA LEU A 47 4.63 11.31 12.99
C LEU A 47 4.11 12.74 13.02
N ALA A 48 2.87 12.95 13.49
CA ALA A 48 2.26 14.28 13.49
C ALA A 48 3.02 15.28 14.37
N ASN A 49 3.42 14.88 15.58
CA ASN A 49 4.17 15.75 16.49
C ASN A 49 5.54 16.14 15.93
N ASN A 50 6.22 15.20 15.26
CA ASN A 50 7.49 15.49 14.61
C ASN A 50 7.29 16.49 13.45
N GLN A 51 6.22 16.36 12.67
CA GLN A 51 5.90 17.30 11.58
C GLN A 51 5.55 18.70 12.12
N ILE A 52 4.73 18.79 13.17
CA ILE A 52 4.41 20.07 13.83
C ILE A 52 5.70 20.73 14.35
N LYS A 53 6.58 19.97 15.02
CA LYS A 53 7.85 20.48 15.51
C LYS A 53 8.76 20.95 14.37
N TRP A 54 8.82 20.19 13.28
CA TRP A 54 9.62 20.53 12.11
C TRP A 54 9.12 21.84 11.48
N LEU A 55 7.80 21.99 11.30
CA LEU A 55 7.17 23.19 10.78
C LEU A 55 7.46 24.43 11.65
N GLY A 56 7.50 24.28 12.97
CA GLY A 56 7.83 25.37 13.88
C GLY A 56 9.31 25.79 13.85
N GLN A 57 10.23 24.92 13.41
CA GLN A 57 11.67 25.13 13.53
C GLN A 57 12.39 25.38 12.19
N HIS A 58 11.86 24.88 11.08
CA HIS A 58 12.59 24.78 9.81
C HIS A 58 11.85 25.38 8.61
N VAL A 59 10.72 26.04 8.82
CA VAL A 59 10.03 26.76 7.74
C VAL A 59 10.81 28.03 7.41
N VAL A 60 11.70 27.90 6.43
CA VAL A 60 12.19 29.05 5.68
C VAL A 60 11.13 29.37 4.64
N GLN A 61 10.54 30.57 4.74
CA GLN A 61 9.67 31.15 3.71
C GLN A 61 10.43 31.13 2.37
N ARG A 62 10.18 30.14 1.52
CA ARG A 62 10.80 30.10 0.19
C ARG A 62 10.13 31.18 -0.66
N PRO A 63 10.89 32.05 -1.36
CA PRO A 63 10.31 32.86 -2.41
C PRO A 63 9.70 31.92 -3.47
N PRO A 64 8.57 32.29 -4.11
CA PRO A 64 7.84 31.39 -4.97
C PRO A 64 8.66 31.10 -6.23
N THR A 65 9.35 29.96 -6.26
CA THR A 65 10.08 29.52 -7.46
C THR A 65 9.21 28.78 -8.46
N ASP A 66 7.95 28.45 -8.11
CA ASP A 66 7.06 27.75 -9.03
C ASP A 66 5.79 28.57 -9.34
N ILE A 67 5.61 28.79 -10.64
CA ILE A 67 4.66 29.70 -11.28
C ILE A 67 3.28 29.01 -11.39
N PHE A 68 3.21 27.72 -11.08
CA PHE A 68 1.96 26.97 -10.94
C PHE A 68 1.38 27.12 -9.52
N LYS A 69 0.57 28.18 -9.34
CA LYS A 69 -0.39 28.50 -8.25
C LYS A 69 -0.50 27.49 -7.07
N ALA A 70 0.54 27.32 -6.28
CA ALA A 70 0.40 26.70 -4.95
C ALA A 70 -0.56 27.57 -4.12
N SER A 71 -1.62 26.97 -3.58
CA SER A 71 -2.64 27.68 -2.79
C SER A 71 -2.01 28.41 -1.60
N ASP A 72 -2.63 29.49 -1.14
CA ASP A 72 -2.13 30.23 0.05
C ASP A 72 -2.00 29.31 1.28
N ALA A 73 -2.86 28.28 1.37
CA ALA A 73 -2.79 27.27 2.42
C ALA A 73 -1.52 26.40 2.35
N GLN A 74 -1.01 26.09 1.16
CA GLN A 74 0.25 25.33 0.99
C GLN A 74 1.47 26.09 1.52
N LYS A 75 1.41 27.42 1.53
CA LYS A 75 2.52 28.28 1.95
C LYS A 75 2.42 28.67 3.43
N SER A 76 1.36 28.27 4.13
CA SER A 76 1.05 28.71 5.50
C SER A 76 1.37 27.60 6.50
N PRO A 77 2.45 27.70 7.30
CA PRO A 77 2.76 26.70 8.33
C PRO A 77 1.59 26.43 9.27
N ASP A 78 0.85 27.46 9.65
CA ASP A 78 -0.33 27.37 10.51
C ASP A 78 -1.43 26.50 9.89
N ALA A 79 -1.62 26.55 8.57
CA ALA A 79 -2.57 25.69 7.87
C ALA A 79 -2.17 24.21 7.95
N HIS A 80 -0.88 23.89 7.81
CA HIS A 80 -0.36 22.53 7.99
C HIS A 80 -0.51 22.06 9.43
N VAL A 81 -0.11 22.88 10.41
CA VAL A 81 -0.25 22.57 11.84
C VAL A 81 -1.72 22.32 12.21
N ALA A 82 -2.64 23.14 11.71
CA ALA A 82 -4.07 22.95 11.91
C ALA A 82 -4.57 21.60 11.35
N LEU A 83 -4.05 21.13 10.21
CA LEU A 83 -4.37 19.80 9.68
C LEU A 83 -3.75 18.68 10.51
N TYR A 84 -2.50 18.82 10.97
CA TYR A 84 -1.88 17.82 11.86
C TYR A 84 -2.62 17.70 13.20
N ASN A 85 -3.15 18.78 13.75
CA ASN A 85 -4.02 18.72 14.93
C ASN A 85 -5.31 17.94 14.66
N LYS A 86 -5.93 18.11 13.48
CA LYS A 86 -7.10 17.31 13.07
C LYS A 86 -6.74 15.84 12.85
N TYR A 87 -5.57 15.58 12.29
CA TYR A 87 -5.04 14.23 12.15
C TYR A 87 -4.83 13.55 13.51
N LEU A 88 -4.27 14.25 14.49
CA LEU A 88 -4.11 13.73 15.86
C LEU A 88 -5.46 13.32 16.46
N ALA A 89 -6.51 14.13 16.28
CA ALA A 89 -7.86 13.82 16.75
C ALA A 89 -8.46 12.57 16.09
N ILE A 90 -8.16 12.33 14.79
CA ILE A 90 -8.67 11.18 14.02
C ILE A 90 -7.76 9.94 14.14
N SER A 91 -6.50 10.11 14.55
CA SER A 91 -5.49 9.04 14.59
C SER A 91 -5.91 7.74 15.34
N PRO A 92 -6.75 7.76 16.39
CA PRO A 92 -7.24 6.53 17.01
C PRO A 92 -8.09 5.65 16.07
N TYR A 93 -8.69 6.22 15.03
CA TYR A 93 -9.59 5.51 14.10
C TYR A 93 -8.92 5.06 12.80
N ILE A 94 -7.64 5.39 12.61
CA ILE A 94 -6.91 5.05 11.37
C ILE A 94 -6.66 3.54 11.31
N PHE A 95 -6.11 2.95 12.39
CA PHE A 95 -5.87 1.51 12.44
C PHE A 95 -7.18 0.71 12.59
N PRO A 96 -7.25 -0.49 11.99
CA PRO A 96 -8.31 -1.46 12.29
C PRO A 96 -8.24 -1.96 13.73
N GLU A 97 -9.36 -2.41 14.28
CA GLU A 97 -9.42 -3.03 15.61
C GLU A 97 -8.66 -4.35 15.70
N ASP A 98 -8.55 -5.08 14.58
CA ASP A 98 -7.78 -6.32 14.48
C ASP A 98 -6.28 -6.02 14.67
N LYS A 99 -5.81 -6.14 15.91
CA LYS A 99 -4.41 -5.91 16.30
C LYS A 99 -3.41 -6.74 15.49
N SER A 100 -3.84 -7.85 14.90
CA SER A 100 -2.97 -8.67 14.05
C SER A 100 -2.54 -7.93 12.77
N MET A 101 -3.25 -6.87 12.37
CA MET A 101 -2.90 -5.96 11.28
C MET A 101 -1.92 -4.85 11.70
N SER A 102 -1.70 -4.67 12.99
CA SER A 102 -0.74 -3.68 13.52
C SER A 102 0.64 -4.26 13.80
N ARG A 103 0.83 -5.57 13.54
CA ARG A 103 2.12 -6.25 13.73
C ARG A 103 3.19 -5.61 12.84
N SER A 104 4.42 -5.53 13.37
CA SER A 104 5.58 -5.14 12.57
C SER A 104 5.81 -6.14 11.44
N THR A 105 5.83 -5.63 10.21
CA THR A 105 5.95 -6.41 8.98
C THR A 105 6.91 -5.69 8.05
N LEU A 106 7.89 -6.43 7.54
CA LEU A 106 8.69 -6.00 6.41
C LEU A 106 7.92 -6.36 5.13
N TRP A 107 7.60 -5.38 4.30
CA TRP A 107 6.87 -5.59 3.05
C TRP A 107 7.59 -4.94 1.88
N HIS A 108 7.75 -5.68 0.78
CA HIS A 108 8.38 -5.14 -0.42
C HIS A 108 7.38 -4.22 -1.15
N TRP A 109 7.69 -2.92 -1.21
CA TRP A 109 6.76 -1.91 -1.71
C TRP A 109 6.66 -1.90 -3.25
N ASP A 110 7.70 -2.36 -3.97
CA ASP A 110 7.74 -2.35 -5.44
C ASP A 110 7.84 -3.73 -6.09
N MET A 111 6.84 -4.58 -5.83
CA MET A 111 6.76 -5.92 -6.42
C MET A 111 6.31 -5.88 -7.88
N HIS A 112 7.24 -5.57 -8.79
CA HIS A 112 7.09 -5.68 -10.25
C HIS A 112 8.08 -6.67 -10.86
N ALA A 113 7.83 -7.09 -12.11
CA ALA A 113 8.59 -8.15 -12.77
C ALA A 113 10.12 -7.94 -12.77
N SER A 114 10.62 -6.73 -13.05
CA SER A 114 12.06 -6.46 -13.09
C SER A 114 12.78 -6.53 -11.74
N ASN A 115 12.05 -6.63 -10.62
CA ASN A 115 12.64 -6.84 -9.30
C ASN A 115 12.68 -8.32 -8.89
N ILE A 116 12.09 -9.22 -9.69
CA ILE A 116 11.94 -10.65 -9.39
C ILE A 116 12.77 -11.47 -10.37
N PHE A 117 13.70 -12.27 -9.85
CA PHE A 117 14.47 -13.21 -10.65
C PHE A 117 13.92 -14.61 -10.52
N VAL A 118 13.90 -15.32 -11.64
CA VAL A 118 13.27 -16.63 -11.77
C VAL A 118 14.18 -17.58 -12.53
N GLU A 119 14.39 -18.77 -11.96
CA GLU A 119 15.14 -19.88 -12.55
C GLU A 119 14.34 -21.17 -12.38
N ASP A 120 14.28 -22.02 -13.40
CA ASP A 120 13.56 -23.31 -13.38
C ASP A 120 12.15 -23.25 -12.76
N ASP A 121 11.37 -22.25 -13.16
CA ASP A 121 10.03 -22.02 -12.62
C ASP A 121 10.04 -21.86 -11.09
N ARG A 122 11.02 -21.13 -10.54
CA ARG A 122 11.09 -20.75 -9.12
C ARG A 122 11.66 -19.35 -8.98
N ILE A 123 11.08 -18.57 -8.07
CA ILE A 123 11.65 -17.28 -7.68
C ILE A 123 12.95 -17.55 -6.90
N THR A 124 14.08 -17.07 -7.42
CA THR A 124 15.41 -17.25 -6.83
C THR A 124 15.86 -16.04 -6.03
N SER A 125 15.47 -14.83 -6.43
CA SER A 125 15.79 -13.61 -5.69
C SER A 125 14.79 -12.49 -5.92
N LEU A 126 14.67 -11.63 -4.90
CA LEU A 126 13.97 -10.35 -4.96
C LEU A 126 14.98 -9.25 -4.62
N ILE A 127 15.11 -8.26 -5.49
CA ILE A 127 16.03 -7.12 -5.31
C ILE A 127 15.26 -5.85 -4.95
N ASP A 128 15.97 -4.72 -4.87
CA ASP A 128 15.37 -3.39 -4.68
C ASP A 128 14.68 -3.18 -3.32
N TRP A 129 15.22 -3.82 -2.29
CA TRP A 129 14.79 -3.63 -0.90
C TRP A 129 15.15 -2.26 -0.30
N GLN A 130 15.82 -1.38 -1.05
CA GLN A 130 16.13 -0.03 -0.59
C GLN A 130 14.85 0.71 -0.18
N SER A 131 14.97 1.58 0.82
CA SER A 131 13.83 2.34 1.37
C SER A 131 12.70 1.50 1.98
N THR A 132 12.87 0.17 2.09
CA THR A 132 11.94 -0.71 2.81
C THR A 132 12.19 -0.60 4.31
N TRP A 133 11.11 -0.59 5.10
CA TRP A 133 11.18 -0.52 6.55
C TRP A 133 10.14 -1.46 7.15
N ALA A 134 10.39 -1.96 8.37
CA ALA A 134 9.40 -2.78 9.06
C ALA A 134 8.39 -1.87 9.75
N GLY A 135 7.11 -2.00 9.39
CA GLY A 135 6.03 -1.18 9.94
C GLY A 135 4.75 -1.96 10.17
N PRO A 136 3.69 -1.32 10.67
CA PRO A 136 2.39 -1.99 10.83
C PRO A 136 1.92 -2.61 9.50
N LEU A 137 1.58 -3.91 9.48
CA LEU A 137 1.12 -4.62 8.27
C LEU A 137 0.06 -3.81 7.49
N PHE A 138 -0.88 -3.20 8.21
CA PHE A 138 -1.94 -2.40 7.62
C PHE A 138 -1.42 -1.21 6.80
N LEU A 139 -0.30 -0.60 7.18
CA LEU A 139 0.33 0.48 6.42
C LEU A 139 1.26 -0.04 5.33
N GLN A 140 1.89 -1.19 5.57
CA GLN A 140 2.90 -1.80 4.71
C GLN A 140 2.33 -2.52 3.50
N TYR A 141 1.17 -3.16 3.66
CA TYR A 141 0.58 -3.99 2.61
C TYR A 141 0.24 -3.17 1.36
N CYS A 142 0.87 -3.52 0.25
CA CYS A 142 0.53 -3.07 -1.10
C CYS A 142 0.19 -4.27 -1.96
N TYR A 143 -0.87 -4.16 -2.77
CA TYR A 143 -1.19 -5.19 -3.76
C TYR A 143 -0.08 -5.23 -4.82
N PRO A 144 0.52 -6.39 -5.13
CA PRO A 144 1.67 -6.45 -6.03
C PRO A 144 1.33 -5.96 -7.44
N LYS A 145 2.11 -5.00 -7.96
CA LYS A 145 1.94 -4.46 -9.32
C LYS A 145 2.04 -5.55 -10.39
N LEU A 146 2.83 -6.60 -10.13
CA LEU A 146 2.96 -7.76 -11.02
C LEU A 146 1.62 -8.40 -11.39
N VAL A 147 0.65 -8.39 -10.47
CA VAL A 147 -0.65 -9.07 -10.64
C VAL A 147 -1.82 -8.09 -10.60
N ASP A 148 -1.55 -6.79 -10.57
CA ASP A 148 -2.56 -5.73 -10.58
C ASP A 148 -3.11 -5.54 -12.00
N TYR A 149 -4.26 -6.14 -12.26
CA TYR A 149 -4.98 -5.98 -13.51
C TYR A 149 -6.32 -5.28 -13.27
N SER A 150 -6.46 -4.09 -13.82
CA SER A 150 -7.64 -3.24 -13.65
C SER A 150 -8.72 -3.46 -14.73
N GLY A 151 -8.50 -4.37 -15.67
CA GLY A 151 -9.42 -4.62 -16.77
C GLY A 151 -10.54 -5.60 -16.42
N GLU A 152 -11.35 -5.93 -17.42
CA GLU A 152 -12.42 -6.92 -17.24
C GLU A 152 -11.81 -8.32 -17.06
N VAL A 153 -12.16 -8.97 -15.95
CA VAL A 153 -11.68 -10.32 -15.64
C VAL A 153 -12.26 -11.33 -16.63
N MET A 154 -11.39 -11.92 -17.42
CA MET A 154 -11.74 -12.92 -18.42
C MET A 154 -10.91 -14.20 -18.21
N LEU A 155 -11.53 -15.28 -17.71
CA LEU A 155 -10.81 -16.53 -17.41
C LEU A 155 -10.74 -17.50 -18.60
N LYS A 156 -11.45 -17.20 -19.69
CA LYS A 156 -11.47 -18.00 -20.92
C LYS A 156 -11.62 -17.06 -22.13
N PRO A 157 -10.96 -17.35 -23.26
CA PRO A 157 -11.20 -16.62 -24.50
C PRO A 157 -12.69 -16.67 -24.91
N PRO A 158 -13.19 -15.66 -25.62
CA PRO A 158 -14.55 -15.66 -26.15
C PRO A 158 -14.70 -16.71 -27.27
N GLU A 159 -15.94 -17.09 -27.58
CA GLU A 159 -16.24 -18.17 -28.54
C GLU A 159 -15.73 -17.87 -29.96
N ASP A 160 -15.73 -16.60 -30.34
CA ASP A 160 -15.26 -16.07 -31.62
C ASP A 160 -13.74 -15.87 -31.70
N TYR A 161 -12.98 -16.19 -30.65
CA TYR A 161 -11.52 -15.98 -30.60
C TYR A 161 -10.77 -16.48 -31.84
N LYS A 162 -11.18 -17.62 -32.40
CA LYS A 162 -10.52 -18.22 -33.57
C LYS A 162 -10.65 -17.38 -34.84
N VAL A 163 -11.75 -16.66 -34.99
CA VAL A 163 -12.08 -15.86 -36.17
C VAL A 163 -11.71 -14.38 -36.04
N MET A 164 -11.22 -13.96 -34.87
CA MET A 164 -10.73 -12.60 -34.63
C MET A 164 -9.47 -12.29 -35.45
N GLU A 165 -9.26 -11.01 -35.72
CA GLU A 165 -8.00 -10.47 -36.25
C GLU A 165 -6.83 -10.71 -35.30
N GLU A 166 -5.61 -10.80 -35.82
CA GLU A 166 -4.43 -11.20 -35.03
C GLU A 166 -4.09 -10.20 -33.91
N SER A 167 -4.31 -8.91 -34.17
CA SER A 167 -4.16 -7.85 -33.16
C SER A 167 -5.13 -8.02 -31.99
N ASP A 168 -6.40 -8.35 -32.29
CA ASP A 168 -7.42 -8.61 -31.28
C ASP A 168 -7.18 -9.92 -30.54
N LYS A 169 -6.71 -10.96 -31.22
CA LYS A 169 -6.29 -12.22 -30.58
C LYS A 169 -5.18 -11.99 -29.57
N THR A 170 -4.21 -11.14 -29.89
CA THR A 170 -3.11 -10.79 -28.99
C THR A 170 -3.63 -10.05 -27.76
N ARG A 171 -4.51 -9.06 -27.95
CA ARG A 171 -5.13 -8.30 -26.86
C ARG A 171 -5.97 -9.18 -25.94
N VAL A 172 -6.82 -10.04 -26.51
CA VAL A 172 -7.65 -10.98 -25.74
C VAL A 172 -6.79 -11.98 -24.99
N LYS A 173 -5.71 -12.47 -25.61
CA LYS A 173 -4.76 -13.37 -24.96
C LYS A 173 -4.10 -12.72 -23.74
N ASP A 174 -3.57 -11.50 -23.88
CA ASP A 174 -2.99 -10.73 -22.76
C ASP A 174 -4.01 -10.53 -21.63
N GLN A 175 -5.23 -10.11 -21.98
CA GLN A 175 -6.32 -9.94 -21.02
C GLN A 175 -6.64 -11.24 -20.27
N VAL A 176 -6.74 -12.36 -20.97
CA VAL A 176 -7.00 -13.67 -20.36
C VAL A 176 -5.86 -14.09 -19.43
N GLU A 177 -4.61 -13.95 -19.87
CA GLU A 177 -3.45 -14.34 -19.07
C GLU A 177 -3.34 -13.49 -17.80
N ARG A 178 -3.47 -12.16 -17.90
CA ARG A 178 -3.44 -11.25 -16.74
C ARG A 178 -4.59 -11.53 -15.77
N SER A 179 -5.79 -11.79 -16.30
CA SER A 179 -6.95 -12.17 -15.49
C SER A 179 -6.74 -13.47 -14.72
N ILE A 180 -6.16 -14.49 -15.37
CA ILE A 180 -5.87 -15.78 -14.74
C ILE A 180 -4.82 -15.62 -13.63
N VAL A 181 -3.75 -14.85 -13.87
CA VAL A 181 -2.69 -14.61 -12.89
C VAL A 181 -3.24 -13.88 -11.66
N GLN A 182 -3.98 -12.79 -11.85
CA GLN A 182 -4.61 -12.06 -10.74
C GLN A 182 -5.53 -12.98 -9.93
N PHE A 183 -6.40 -13.71 -10.62
CA PHE A 183 -7.36 -14.60 -9.99
C PHE A 183 -6.69 -15.71 -9.16
N LEU A 184 -5.59 -16.30 -9.67
CA LEU A 184 -4.83 -17.28 -8.91
C LEU A 184 -4.09 -16.67 -7.72
N TYR A 185 -3.54 -15.48 -7.89
CA TYR A 185 -2.90 -14.76 -6.78
C TYR A 185 -3.91 -14.54 -5.64
N GLU A 186 -5.13 -14.10 -5.95
CA GLU A 186 -6.19 -13.90 -4.95
C GLU A 186 -6.58 -15.20 -4.24
N ILE A 187 -6.73 -16.30 -5.00
CA ILE A 187 -7.04 -17.63 -4.44
C ILE A 187 -5.95 -18.10 -3.49
N GLU A 188 -4.70 -18.08 -3.96
CA GLU A 188 -3.57 -18.60 -3.19
C GLU A 188 -3.27 -17.71 -1.99
N THR A 189 -3.37 -16.39 -2.12
CA THR A 189 -3.27 -15.44 -1.00
C THR A 189 -4.30 -15.75 0.07
N LYS A 190 -5.56 -16.00 -0.33
CA LYS A 190 -6.62 -16.33 0.63
C LYS A 190 -6.36 -17.64 1.37
N LYS A 191 -5.79 -18.65 0.70
CA LYS A 191 -5.44 -19.94 1.30
C LYS A 191 -4.24 -19.82 2.24
N GLN A 192 -3.17 -19.18 1.80
CA GLN A 192 -1.88 -19.15 2.50
C GLN A 192 -1.83 -18.07 3.57
N ASN A 193 -2.43 -16.91 3.31
CA ASN A 193 -2.40 -15.76 4.23
C ASN A 193 -3.74 -14.99 4.23
N PRO A 194 -4.79 -15.56 4.88
CA PRO A 194 -6.10 -14.93 4.94
C PRO A 194 -6.11 -13.57 5.67
N LEU A 195 -5.03 -13.21 6.40
CA LEU A 195 -4.89 -11.89 7.01
C LEU A 195 -4.77 -10.79 5.95
N LEU A 196 -4.07 -11.03 4.84
CA LEU A 196 -3.92 -10.05 3.76
C LEU A 196 -5.26 -9.73 3.09
N VAL A 197 -6.13 -10.73 2.95
CA VAL A 197 -7.50 -10.53 2.48
C VAL A 197 -8.26 -9.60 3.44
N ARG A 198 -8.17 -9.81 4.76
CA ARG A 198 -8.82 -8.93 5.73
C ARG A 198 -8.25 -7.50 5.72
N VAL A 199 -6.94 -7.34 5.52
CA VAL A 199 -6.31 -6.02 5.37
C VAL A 199 -6.89 -5.31 4.14
N ASN A 200 -7.03 -6.01 3.01
CA ASN A 200 -7.59 -5.46 1.79
C ASN A 200 -9.09 -5.13 1.92
N ASP A 201 -9.85 -5.98 2.63
CA ASP A 201 -11.29 -5.82 2.86
C ASP A 201 -11.61 -4.79 3.95
N THR A 202 -10.61 -4.15 4.54
CA THR A 202 -10.81 -3.14 5.59
C THR A 202 -11.60 -1.95 5.04
N PRO A 203 -12.73 -1.55 5.69
CA PRO A 203 -13.50 -0.39 5.27
C PRO A 203 -12.65 0.88 5.21
N GLN A 204 -12.72 1.58 4.08
CA GLN A 204 -11.90 2.77 3.82
C GLN A 204 -10.38 2.50 3.95
N GLY A 205 -9.92 1.26 3.78
CA GLY A 205 -8.52 0.88 3.96
C GLY A 205 -7.54 1.71 3.13
N THR A 206 -7.88 2.02 1.88
CA THR A 206 -7.08 2.90 1.02
C THR A 206 -7.04 4.33 1.56
N THR A 207 -8.18 4.90 1.96
CA THR A 207 -8.23 6.25 2.54
C THR A 207 -7.40 6.32 3.83
N ARG A 208 -7.54 5.35 4.73
CA ARG A 208 -6.79 5.27 6.00
C ARG A 208 -5.28 5.22 5.76
N ARG A 209 -4.80 4.34 4.86
CA ARG A 209 -3.38 4.24 4.49
C ARG A 209 -2.86 5.54 3.86
N ARG A 210 -3.58 6.08 2.87
CA ARG A 210 -3.22 7.33 2.20
C ARG A 210 -3.18 8.53 3.15
N THR A 211 -4.03 8.58 4.17
CA THR A 211 -3.93 9.63 5.20
C THR A 211 -2.57 9.61 5.88
N VAL A 212 -2.03 8.42 6.18
CA VAL A 212 -0.71 8.31 6.82
C VAL A 212 0.38 8.65 5.82
N GLU A 213 0.31 8.11 4.60
CA GLU A 213 1.24 8.41 3.51
C GLU A 213 1.36 9.93 3.26
N PHE A 214 0.23 10.62 3.07
CA PHE A 214 0.24 12.07 2.83
C PHE A 214 0.62 12.89 4.08
N ALA A 215 0.49 12.33 5.29
CA ALA A 215 0.92 13.01 6.50
C ALA A 215 2.46 13.08 6.60
N GLU A 216 3.19 12.18 5.93
CA GLU A 216 4.66 12.12 5.99
C GLU A 216 5.34 13.32 5.30
N ASP A 217 4.71 13.91 4.27
CA ASP A 217 5.26 15.06 3.55
C ASP A 217 4.15 16.01 3.04
N THR A 218 3.60 16.83 3.93
CA THR A 218 2.60 17.83 3.52
C THR A 218 3.23 19.11 2.97
N TRP A 219 4.47 19.45 3.32
CA TRP A 219 5.06 20.76 3.02
C TRP A 219 5.74 20.83 1.65
N ASP A 220 6.54 19.82 1.28
CA ASP A 220 7.08 19.74 -0.10
C ASP A 220 6.07 19.03 -1.02
N GLY A 221 5.28 18.10 -0.48
CA GLY A 221 4.08 17.57 -1.13
C GLY A 221 2.91 18.56 -1.15
N ASP A 222 1.79 18.13 -1.73
CA ASP A 222 0.55 18.92 -1.74
C ASP A 222 -0.26 18.67 -0.44
N ILE A 223 -0.64 19.74 0.25
CA ILE A 223 -1.48 19.74 1.45
C ILE A 223 -2.91 19.27 1.14
N LEU A 224 -3.37 19.40 -0.12
CA LEU A 224 -4.74 19.11 -0.53
C LEU A 224 -5.09 17.62 -0.44
N PRO A 225 -4.30 16.67 -0.96
CA PRO A 225 -4.51 15.24 -0.74
C PRO A 225 -4.66 14.85 0.73
N PHE A 226 -3.81 15.40 1.61
CA PHE A 226 -3.88 15.14 3.05
C PHE A 226 -5.19 15.65 3.65
N ARG A 227 -5.54 16.91 3.36
CA ARG A 227 -6.81 17.52 3.77
C ARG A 227 -8.01 16.71 3.28
N GLN A 228 -7.98 16.26 2.03
CA GLN A 228 -9.08 15.49 1.42
C GLN A 228 -9.26 14.13 2.09
N CYS A 229 -8.17 13.46 2.48
CA CYS A 229 -8.23 12.19 3.20
C CYS A 229 -8.79 12.39 4.61
N LEU A 230 -8.39 13.45 5.32
CA LEU A 230 -8.95 13.78 6.64
C LEU A 230 -10.45 14.04 6.58
N ILE A 231 -10.96 14.77 5.58
CA ILE A 231 -12.40 14.98 5.39
C ILE A 231 -13.14 13.66 5.14
N ARG A 232 -12.57 12.76 4.33
CA ARG A 232 -13.18 11.46 4.05
C ARG A 232 -13.21 10.56 5.29
N LEU A 233 -12.14 10.57 6.09
CA LEU A 233 -12.09 9.83 7.34
C LEU A 233 -13.04 10.42 8.38
N GLU A 234 -13.10 11.74 8.53
CA GLU A 234 -14.03 12.40 9.44
C GLU A 234 -15.48 12.03 9.09
N ARG A 235 -15.88 12.12 7.81
CA ARG A 235 -17.19 11.65 7.35
C ARG A 235 -17.46 10.17 7.53
N PHE A 236 -16.43 9.34 7.65
CA PHE A 236 -16.59 7.90 7.90
C PHE A 236 -16.70 7.62 9.40
N VAL A 237 -15.89 8.30 10.20
CA VAL A 237 -15.86 8.19 11.65
C VAL A 237 -17.11 8.83 12.25
N SER A 238 -17.56 10.00 11.81
CA SER A 238 -18.71 10.72 12.38
C SER A 238 -20.03 9.90 12.38
N PRO A 239 -20.41 9.17 11.30
CA PRO A 239 -21.54 8.24 11.35
C PRO A 239 -21.30 7.01 12.23
N ALA A 240 -20.07 6.48 12.26
CA ALA A 240 -19.70 5.37 13.15
C ALA A 240 -19.68 5.80 14.63
N PHE A 241 -19.39 7.07 14.90
CA PHE A 241 -19.43 7.70 16.21
C PHE A 241 -20.86 7.80 16.77
N HIS A 242 -21.86 7.77 15.90
CA HIS A 242 -23.29 7.73 16.25
C HIS A 242 -23.89 6.32 16.22
N LEU A 243 -23.12 5.30 15.85
CA LEU A 243 -23.58 3.91 15.70
C LEU A 243 -22.69 2.95 16.49
N GLU A 244 -22.49 3.20 17.78
CA GLU A 244 -22.38 2.09 18.75
C GLU A 244 -23.77 1.42 18.87
N ASN A 245 -24.22 0.76 17.80
CA ASN A 245 -25.36 -0.15 17.81
C ASN A 245 -25.13 -1.27 16.78
N PRO A 246 -24.95 -2.53 17.22
CA PRO A 246 -24.35 -3.61 16.41
C PRO A 246 -25.36 -4.30 15.48
N ALA A 247 -25.93 -3.57 14.53
CA ALA A 247 -26.91 -4.14 13.60
C ALA A 247 -26.89 -3.54 12.19
N HIS A 248 -25.74 -3.55 11.49
CA HIS A 248 -25.77 -3.47 10.02
C HIS A 248 -24.53 -4.09 9.36
N LYS A 249 -24.40 -5.42 9.47
CA LYS A 249 -23.66 -6.21 8.48
C LYS A 249 -24.61 -6.53 7.33
N ARG A 250 -24.40 -5.94 6.15
CA ARG A 250 -24.70 -6.51 4.81
C ARG A 250 -24.54 -5.47 3.70
N HIS A 251 -23.49 -5.58 2.89
CA HIS A 251 -23.51 -5.66 1.41
C HIS A 251 -22.16 -5.29 0.81
N LEU A 252 -21.33 -6.30 0.52
CA LEU A 252 -20.62 -6.37 -0.76
C LEU A 252 -20.31 -7.84 -1.09
N GLY A 253 -21.37 -8.62 -1.21
CA GLY A 253 -21.32 -9.94 -1.82
C GLY A 253 -21.93 -9.83 -3.22
N ILE A 254 -21.09 -9.69 -4.24
CA ILE A 254 -21.22 -10.31 -5.59
C ILE A 254 -19.81 -10.23 -6.17
N ARG A 255 -18.98 -11.23 -5.87
CA ARG A 255 -17.88 -11.67 -6.77
C ARG A 255 -17.30 -13.02 -6.34
N MET A 256 -18.14 -13.90 -5.81
CA MET A 256 -17.72 -15.24 -5.39
C MET A 256 -18.89 -16.23 -5.54
N LYS A 257 -19.27 -16.54 -6.79
CA LYS A 257 -19.88 -17.84 -7.11
C LYS A 257 -18.75 -18.82 -7.42
N TRP A 258 -18.12 -19.33 -6.37
CA TRP A 258 -17.29 -20.53 -6.41
C TRP A 258 -18.19 -21.73 -6.70
N ALA A 259 -17.78 -22.67 -7.54
CA ALA A 259 -18.01 -24.10 -7.31
C ALA A 259 -17.52 -25.01 -8.44
N LEU A 260 -17.45 -24.58 -9.71
CA LEU A 260 -17.07 -25.52 -10.78
C LEU A 260 -15.55 -25.61 -11.05
N MET A 261 -14.74 -24.84 -10.32
CA MET A 261 -13.30 -24.76 -10.58
C MET A 261 -12.44 -25.74 -9.77
N PHE A 262 -13.05 -26.61 -8.97
CA PHE A 262 -12.31 -27.57 -8.14
C PHE A 262 -11.87 -28.85 -8.89
N LEU A 263 -12.29 -29.07 -10.15
CA LEU A 263 -11.82 -30.23 -10.93
C LEU A 263 -10.63 -29.94 -11.87
N ALA A 264 -10.28 -28.66 -12.12
CA ALA A 264 -9.20 -28.31 -13.05
C ALA A 264 -7.84 -28.06 -12.37
N LEU A 265 -7.78 -28.10 -11.03
CA LEU A 265 -6.67 -27.57 -10.25
C LEU A 265 -5.38 -28.42 -10.28
N SER A 266 -5.40 -29.68 -10.73
CA SER A 266 -4.17 -30.51 -10.75
C SER A 266 -3.42 -30.49 -12.09
N ILE A 267 -4.10 -30.23 -13.20
CA ILE A 267 -3.50 -30.25 -14.55
C ILE A 267 -2.96 -28.86 -14.95
N PHE A 268 -3.46 -27.79 -14.31
CA PHE A 268 -3.19 -26.41 -14.72
C PHE A 268 -2.02 -25.72 -13.99
N GLN A 269 -1.58 -26.24 -12.84
CA GLN A 269 -0.50 -25.63 -12.05
C GLN A 269 0.87 -25.60 -12.78
N ARG A 270 1.15 -26.57 -13.66
CA ARG A 270 2.42 -26.60 -14.43
C ARG A 270 2.46 -25.66 -15.63
N LYS A 271 1.31 -25.30 -16.22
CA LYS A 271 1.27 -24.40 -17.38
C LYS A 271 1.37 -22.93 -16.98
N ILE A 272 0.80 -22.57 -15.83
CA ILE A 272 0.74 -21.17 -15.38
C ILE A 272 2.03 -20.70 -14.75
N TYR A 273 2.74 -21.57 -14.03
CA TYR A 273 4.08 -21.21 -13.56
C TYR A 273 4.97 -20.84 -14.75
N ARG A 274 4.87 -21.61 -15.83
CA ARG A 274 5.48 -21.29 -17.12
C ARG A 274 5.05 -19.94 -17.69
N THR A 275 3.76 -19.56 -17.63
CA THR A 275 3.28 -18.26 -18.13
C THR A 275 3.82 -17.09 -17.32
N ILE A 276 3.87 -17.19 -15.98
CA ILE A 276 4.47 -16.16 -15.11
C ILE A 276 5.98 -16.04 -15.39
N CYS A 277 6.67 -17.16 -15.63
CA CYS A 277 8.09 -17.18 -15.99
C CYS A 277 8.36 -16.64 -17.40
N VAL A 278 7.44 -16.86 -18.34
CA VAL A 278 7.51 -16.30 -19.70
C VAL A 278 7.29 -14.79 -19.68
N MET A 279 6.31 -14.29 -18.92
CA MET A 279 6.10 -12.85 -18.74
C MET A 279 7.30 -12.16 -18.06
N ALA A 280 7.99 -12.85 -17.15
CA ALA A 280 9.23 -12.34 -16.54
C ALA A 280 10.43 -12.35 -17.52
N ARG A 281 10.48 -13.27 -18.48
CA ARG A 281 11.52 -13.33 -19.53
C ARG A 281 11.33 -12.27 -20.61
N ASP A 282 10.10 -12.08 -21.09
CA ASP A 282 9.81 -11.19 -22.23
C ASP A 282 9.98 -9.69 -21.88
N GLY A 283 10.04 -9.34 -20.59
CA GLY A 283 10.42 -8.00 -20.13
C GLY A 283 11.92 -7.66 -20.25
N THR A 284 12.76 -8.58 -20.75
CA THR A 284 14.23 -8.41 -20.83
C THR A 284 14.85 -8.48 -22.23
N SER A 285 14.06 -8.32 -23.31
CA SER A 285 14.63 -8.22 -24.65
C SER A 285 15.15 -6.81 -24.96
N ARG A 286 16.44 -6.55 -24.68
CA ARG A 286 17.21 -5.51 -25.38
C ARG A 286 17.50 -5.99 -26.82
N PRO A 287 17.40 -5.12 -27.84
CA PRO A 287 17.80 -5.48 -29.19
C PRO A 287 19.32 -5.58 -29.27
N THR A 288 19.85 -6.77 -29.57
CA THR A 288 21.22 -6.92 -30.04
C THR A 288 21.29 -6.39 -31.47
N SER A 289 21.88 -5.21 -31.63
CA SER A 289 22.36 -4.73 -32.92
C SER A 289 23.53 -5.60 -33.36
N GLY A 290 23.50 -6.03 -34.61
CA GLY A 290 24.58 -6.82 -35.21
C GLY A 290 25.80 -5.97 -35.54
N MET A 291 26.97 -6.61 -35.44
CA MET A 291 28.17 -6.33 -36.21
C MET A 291 28.89 -7.68 -36.40
N ASP A 292 28.67 -8.29 -37.56
CA ASP A 292 29.69 -8.61 -38.57
C ASP A 292 29.01 -9.22 -39.82
#